data_AF-E2Q224-F1
#
_entry.id   AF-E2Q224-F1
#
_cell.length_a   1.000
_cell.length_b   1.000
_cell.length_c   1.000
_cell.angle_alpha   90.00
_cell.angle_beta   90.00
_cell.angle_gamma   90.00
#
_symmetry.space_group_name_H-M   'P 1'
#
loop_
_entity.id
_entity.type
_entity.pdbx_description
1 polymer ?
#
loop_
_entity_poly.entity_id
_entity_poly.type
_entity_poly.pdbx_seq_one_letter_code
_entity_poly.pdbx_strand_id
1 'polypeptide(L)'
;MANTSLPGRLDQAQPYVIGLFRIVIGFLFACHGAASLFGVLGGMAGTGATVDAGTWPGWYAAVIQLVGGGLVMLGVGTRSAAFIASGSMAYAYFVEHQADGLFPLENHGEASAIFCWAFLLLVFTGPGGLSLDRLFSRSQETTRPRRTSVPA
;
A
#
# COMPACT_ATOMS: atom_id res chain seq x y z
N MET A 1 24.88 14.71 -21.38
CA MET A 1 23.88 15.80 -21.30
C MET A 1 22.61 15.17 -20.77
N ALA A 2 22.08 15.64 -19.63
CA ALA A 2 20.79 15.15 -19.15
C ALA A 2 19.74 15.46 -20.22
N ASN A 3 18.97 14.45 -20.63
CA ASN A 3 17.90 14.61 -21.61
C ASN A 3 16.82 15.51 -20.99
N THR A 4 16.81 16.80 -21.33
CA THR A 4 15.87 17.82 -20.81
C THR A 4 14.49 17.75 -21.45
N SER A 5 14.27 16.79 -22.35
CA SER A 5 12.96 16.50 -22.92
C SER A 5 11.95 16.10 -21.84
N LEU A 6 10.67 16.40 -22.08
CA LEU A 6 9.59 16.08 -21.14
C LEU A 6 9.60 14.59 -20.70
N PRO A 7 9.79 13.59 -21.59
CA PRO A 7 9.88 12.18 -21.18
C PRO A 7 11.02 11.93 -20.18
N GLY A 8 12.20 12.50 -20.43
CA GLY A 8 13.35 12.34 -19.53
C GLY A 8 13.11 12.90 -18.12
N ARG A 9 12.30 13.97 -17.98
CA ARG A 9 11.91 14.52 -16.67
C ARG A 9 10.89 13.63 -15.95
N LEU A 10 9.97 13.00 -16.68
CA LEU A 10 8.98 12.08 -16.12
C LEU A 10 9.63 10.81 -15.57
N ASP A 11 10.57 10.23 -16.32
CA ASP A 11 11.31 9.05 -15.90
C ASP A 11 12.12 9.31 -14.61
N GLN A 12 12.74 10.48 -14.51
CA GLN A 12 13.48 10.89 -13.29
C GLN A 12 12.55 11.10 -12.08
N ALA A 13 11.32 11.54 -12.30
CA ALA A 13 10.34 11.78 -11.24
C ALA A 13 9.62 10.49 -10.79
N GLN A 14 9.61 9.43 -11.62
CA GLN A 14 8.89 8.19 -11.41
C GLN A 14 9.04 7.60 -9.99
N PRO A 15 10.25 7.50 -9.38
CA PRO A 15 10.37 6.94 -8.04
C PRO A 15 9.61 7.75 -6.99
N TYR A 16 9.60 9.08 -7.10
CA TYR A 16 8.89 9.95 -6.15
C TYR A 16 7.38 9.86 -6.33
N VAL A 17 6.90 9.79 -7.58
CA VAL A 17 5.47 9.62 -7.88
C VAL A 17 4.97 8.27 -7.38
N ILE A 18 5.73 7.18 -7.55
CA ILE A 18 5.39 5.88 -6.95
C ILE A 18 5.35 5.96 -5.43
N GLY A 19 6.29 6.69 -4.80
CA GLY A 19 6.29 6.93 -3.37
C GLY A 19 5.06 7.69 -2.88
N LEU A 20 4.63 8.72 -3.60
CA LEU A 20 3.41 9.47 -3.28
C LEU A 20 2.16 8.62 -3.47
N PHE A 21 2.06 7.88 -4.57
CA PHE A 21 0.98 6.92 -4.83
C PHE A 21 0.86 5.91 -3.68
N ARG A 22 2.00 5.30 -3.28
CA ARG A 22 2.07 4.39 -2.14
C ARG A 22 1.53 5.01 -0.86
N ILE A 23 1.92 6.25 -0.54
CA ILE A 23 1.45 6.96 0.66
C ILE A 23 -0.06 7.16 0.61
N VAL A 24 -0.60 7.65 -0.51
CA VAL A 24 -2.04 7.90 -0.67
C VAL A 24 -2.85 6.62 -0.57
N ILE A 25 -2.46 5.57 -1.30
CA ILE A 25 -3.17 4.28 -1.29
C ILE A 25 -3.12 3.64 0.09
N GLY A 26 -1.94 3.61 0.73
CA GLY A 26 -1.80 3.09 2.09
C GLY A 26 -2.63 3.87 3.11
N PHE A 27 -2.65 5.20 3.02
CA PHE A 27 -3.45 6.07 3.88
C PHE A 27 -4.95 5.79 3.74
N LEU A 28 -5.47 5.78 2.50
CA LEU A 28 -6.89 5.53 2.26
C LEU A 28 -7.33 4.16 2.79
N PHE A 29 -6.51 3.13 2.55
CA PHE A 29 -6.76 1.79 3.05
C PHE A 29 -6.74 1.74 4.59
N ALA A 30 -5.79 2.43 5.23
CA ALA A 30 -5.73 2.53 6.68
C ALA A 30 -6.96 3.24 7.27
N CYS A 31 -7.47 4.27 6.59
CA CYS A 31 -8.71 4.96 6.98
C CYS A 31 -9.92 4.01 7.00
N HIS A 32 -10.07 3.12 6.01
CA HIS A 32 -11.16 2.13 6.02
C HIS A 32 -11.06 1.16 7.20
N GLY A 33 -9.84 0.71 7.51
CA GLY A 33 -9.58 -0.12 8.68
C GLY A 33 -9.90 0.62 9.99
N ALA A 34 -9.46 1.87 10.12
CA ALA A 34 -9.75 2.71 11.28
C ALA A 34 -11.25 2.96 11.45
N ALA A 35 -11.96 3.24 10.36
CA ALA A 35 -13.40 3.44 10.38
C ALA A 35 -14.13 2.18 10.87
N SER A 36 -13.74 1.01 10.37
CA SER A 36 -14.38 -0.26 10.71
C SER A 36 -14.03 -0.74 12.13
N LEU A 37 -12.81 -0.50 12.62
CA LEU A 37 -12.39 -0.96 13.95
C LEU A 37 -12.76 0.01 15.08
N PHE A 38 -12.85 1.31 14.81
CA PHE A 38 -13.01 2.32 15.86
C PHE A 38 -14.24 3.22 15.70
N GLY A 39 -15.02 3.07 14.62
CA GLY A 39 -16.24 3.87 14.41
C GLY A 39 -15.94 5.33 14.04
N VAL A 40 -14.67 5.66 13.78
CA VAL A 40 -14.21 7.00 13.38
C VAL A 40 -14.42 7.21 11.88
N LEU A 41 -14.25 8.45 11.39
CA LEU A 41 -14.33 8.77 9.96
C LEU A 41 -15.66 8.34 9.29
N GLY A 42 -16.75 8.29 10.07
CA GLY A 42 -18.07 7.83 9.62
C GLY A 42 -18.36 6.35 9.92
N GLY A 43 -17.42 5.60 10.49
CA GLY A 43 -17.61 4.20 10.88
C GLY A 43 -17.75 3.22 9.71
N MET A 44 -18.02 1.96 10.01
CA MET A 44 -18.24 0.92 8.99
C MET A 44 -19.36 1.33 8.05
N ALA A 45 -19.07 1.39 6.74
CA ALA A 45 -20.01 1.78 5.69
C ALA A 45 -20.76 3.11 5.95
N GLY A 46 -20.17 4.04 6.70
CA GLY A 46 -20.80 5.33 7.01
C GLY A 46 -21.86 5.29 8.12
N THR A 47 -22.00 4.17 8.83
CA THR A 47 -23.04 3.98 9.86
C THR A 47 -22.66 4.52 11.25
N GLY A 48 -21.39 4.89 11.45
CA GLY A 48 -20.82 5.19 12.76
C GLY A 48 -20.53 3.94 13.62
N ALA A 49 -20.92 2.74 13.15
CA ALA A 49 -20.70 1.50 13.88
C ALA A 49 -19.27 0.95 13.71
N THR A 50 -18.93 0.01 14.58
CA THR A 50 -17.71 -0.80 14.49
C THR A 50 -18.06 -2.23 14.06
N VAL A 51 -17.04 -2.97 13.58
CA VAL A 51 -17.13 -4.41 13.41
C VAL A 51 -16.73 -5.09 14.70
N ASP A 52 -17.59 -5.98 15.20
CA ASP A 52 -17.30 -6.79 16.39
C ASP A 52 -16.03 -7.62 16.23
N ALA A 53 -15.23 -7.68 17.29
CA ALA A 53 -13.95 -8.36 17.28
C ALA A 53 -14.07 -9.85 16.92
N GLY A 54 -13.24 -10.30 15.97
CA GLY A 54 -13.21 -11.69 15.51
C GLY A 54 -14.28 -12.06 14.47
N THR A 55 -15.13 -11.12 14.06
CA THR A 55 -16.16 -11.37 13.03
C THR A 55 -15.51 -11.65 11.68
N TRP A 56 -15.81 -12.83 11.10
CA TRP A 56 -15.38 -13.18 9.76
C TRP A 56 -16.34 -12.65 8.69
N PRO A 57 -15.85 -12.13 7.55
CA PRO A 57 -14.46 -11.74 7.27
C PRO A 57 -14.13 -10.31 7.76
N GLY A 58 -15.15 -9.53 8.12
CA GLY A 58 -15.07 -8.07 8.26
C GLY A 58 -14.00 -7.56 9.25
N TRP A 59 -13.84 -8.20 10.40
CA TRP A 59 -12.88 -7.75 11.41
C TRP A 59 -11.44 -7.96 10.94
N TYR A 60 -11.15 -9.12 10.35
CA TYR A 60 -9.83 -9.43 9.78
C TYR A 60 -9.50 -8.51 8.60
N ALA A 61 -10.46 -8.25 7.73
CA ALA A 61 -10.31 -7.28 6.65
C ALA A 61 -9.97 -5.90 7.21
N ALA A 62 -10.64 -5.45 8.27
CA ALA A 62 -10.39 -4.15 8.88
C ALA A 62 -9.00 -4.05 9.55
N VAL A 63 -8.53 -5.12 10.18
CA VAL A 63 -7.16 -5.20 10.72
C VAL A 63 -6.12 -5.15 9.61
N ILE A 64 -6.31 -5.91 8.53
CA ILE A 64 -5.42 -5.87 7.35
C ILE A 64 -5.41 -4.47 6.72
N GLN A 65 -6.57 -3.83 6.63
CA GLN A 65 -6.71 -2.47 6.13
C GLN A 65 -5.90 -1.46 6.94
N LEU A 66 -6.07 -1.48 8.27
CA LEU A 66 -5.36 -0.56 9.15
C LEU A 66 -3.85 -0.82 9.17
N VAL A 67 -3.44 -2.06 9.46
CA VAL A 67 -2.03 -2.41 9.66
C VAL A 67 -1.29 -2.47 8.32
N GLY A 68 -1.86 -3.16 7.34
CA GLY A 68 -1.28 -3.26 5.99
C GLY A 68 -1.24 -1.90 5.30
N GLY A 69 -2.31 -1.10 5.39
CA GLY A 69 -2.34 0.27 4.89
C GLY A 69 -1.28 1.15 5.55
N GLY A 70 -1.14 1.08 6.87
CA GLY A 70 -0.11 1.80 7.62
C GLY A 70 1.32 1.40 7.25
N LEU A 71 1.62 0.10 7.17
CA LEU A 71 2.92 -0.41 6.74
C LEU A 71 3.26 0.02 5.31
N VAL A 72 2.29 -0.12 4.40
CA VAL A 72 2.45 0.34 3.01
C VAL A 72 2.63 1.84 2.95
N MET A 73 1.90 2.65 3.73
CA MET A 73 2.02 4.11 3.78
C MET A 73 3.36 4.59 4.33
N LEU A 74 3.90 3.92 5.35
CA LEU A 74 5.21 4.23 5.93
C LEU A 74 6.38 3.68 5.10
N GLY A 75 6.12 2.62 4.35
CA GLY A 75 7.08 2.05 3.41
C GLY A 75 8.02 1.11 4.13
N VAL A 76 7.45 0.36 5.08
CA VAL A 76 8.11 -0.65 5.90
C VAL A 76 7.61 -2.00 5.43
N GLY A 77 8.50 -2.81 4.84
CA GLY A 77 8.11 -4.11 4.30
C GLY A 77 7.07 -4.03 3.18
N THR A 78 7.10 -2.95 2.38
CA THR A 78 6.05 -2.59 1.39
C THR A 78 5.59 -3.75 0.53
N ARG A 79 6.52 -4.57 0.01
CA ARG A 79 6.16 -5.67 -0.90
C ARG A 79 5.31 -6.73 -0.20
N SER A 80 5.69 -7.13 1.01
CA SER A 80 4.96 -8.13 1.79
C SER A 80 3.61 -7.60 2.27
N ALA A 81 3.59 -6.37 2.81
CA ALA A 81 2.36 -5.73 3.25
C ALA A 81 1.37 -5.51 2.08
N ALA A 82 1.86 -5.07 0.92
CA ALA A 82 1.05 -4.89 -0.28
C ALA A 82 0.54 -6.23 -0.82
N PHE A 83 1.33 -7.31 -0.78
CA PHE A 83 0.86 -8.63 -1.22
C PHE A 83 -0.33 -9.12 -0.38
N ILE A 84 -0.24 -8.99 0.95
CA ILE A 84 -1.34 -9.36 1.86
C ILE A 84 -2.57 -8.47 1.61
N ALA A 85 -2.38 -7.14 1.52
CA ALA A 85 -3.46 -6.21 1.25
C ALA A 85 -4.15 -6.50 -0.09
N SER A 86 -3.37 -6.77 -1.14
CA SER A 86 -3.87 -7.17 -2.46
C SER A 86 -4.71 -8.45 -2.38
N GLY A 87 -4.20 -9.49 -1.73
CA GLY A 87 -4.92 -10.74 -1.54
C GLY A 87 -6.23 -10.58 -0.76
N SER A 88 -6.25 -9.73 0.28
CA SER A 88 -7.47 -9.46 1.05
C SER A 88 -8.55 -8.78 0.21
N MET A 89 -8.15 -7.91 -0.71
CA MET A 89 -9.07 -7.20 -1.62
C MET A 89 -9.52 -8.07 -2.79
N ALA A 90 -8.66 -8.99 -3.25
CA ALA A 90 -9.07 -10.05 -4.16
C ALA A 90 -10.15 -10.94 -3.51
N TYR A 91 -9.93 -11.37 -2.26
CA TYR A 91 -10.95 -12.13 -1.51
C TYR A 91 -12.26 -11.34 -1.40
N ALA A 92 -12.20 -10.07 -0.98
CA ALA A 92 -13.38 -9.22 -0.88
C ALA A 92 -14.14 -9.15 -2.22
N TYR A 93 -13.44 -8.94 -3.34
CA TYR A 93 -14.10 -8.90 -4.65
C TYR A 93 -14.77 -10.22 -5.01
N PHE A 94 -14.02 -11.33 -4.98
CA PHE A 94 -14.50 -12.62 -5.48
C PHE A 94 -15.51 -13.31 -4.55
N VAL A 95 -15.48 -13.01 -3.25
CA VAL A 95 -16.31 -13.69 -2.25
C VAL A 95 -17.46 -12.81 -1.77
N GLU A 96 -17.21 -11.53 -1.46
CA GLU A 96 -18.25 -10.64 -0.94
C GLU A 96 -19.01 -9.92 -2.04
N HIS A 97 -18.33 -9.44 -3.08
CA HIS A 97 -18.98 -8.63 -4.12
C HIS A 97 -19.50 -9.46 -5.31
N GLN A 98 -18.78 -10.47 -5.78
CA GLN A 98 -19.13 -11.13 -7.05
C GLN A 98 -20.51 -11.83 -7.05
N ALA A 99 -21.06 -12.15 -5.87
CA ALA A 99 -22.42 -12.68 -5.75
C ALA A 99 -23.50 -11.66 -6.15
N ASP A 100 -23.24 -10.36 -6.03
CA ASP A 100 -24.20 -9.29 -6.28
C ASP A 100 -24.19 -8.80 -7.75
N GLY A 101 -23.27 -9.27 -8.58
CA GLY A 101 -23.17 -8.89 -9.98
C GLY A 101 -21.83 -9.27 -10.61
N LEU A 102 -21.81 -9.41 -11.95
CA LEU A 102 -20.59 -9.83 -12.66
C LEU A 102 -19.60 -8.66 -12.76
N PHE A 103 -20.10 -7.46 -13.03
CA PHE A 103 -19.26 -6.28 -13.20
C PHE A 103 -19.11 -5.49 -11.89
N PRO A 104 -17.92 -4.92 -11.61
CA PRO A 104 -17.68 -4.10 -10.41
C PRO A 104 -18.71 -2.98 -10.19
N LEU A 105 -19.18 -2.40 -11.29
CA LEU A 105 -20.16 -1.32 -11.30
C LEU A 105 -21.54 -1.76 -10.79
N GLU A 106 -21.88 -3.05 -10.98
CA GLU A 106 -23.15 -3.64 -10.56
C GLU A 106 -23.08 -4.13 -9.11
N ASN A 107 -21.92 -4.65 -8.70
CA ASN A 107 -21.75 -5.32 -7.41
C ASN A 107 -21.07 -4.47 -6.33
N HIS A 108 -20.85 -3.18 -6.61
CA HIS A 108 -20.17 -2.23 -5.72
C HIS A 108 -18.73 -2.61 -5.32
N GLY A 109 -18.11 -3.52 -6.06
CA GLY A 109 -16.76 -4.05 -5.82
C GLY A 109 -15.63 -3.25 -6.45
N GLU A 110 -15.91 -2.07 -7.04
CA GLU A 110 -14.91 -1.21 -7.69
C GLU A 110 -13.75 -0.88 -6.76
N ALA A 111 -14.03 -0.52 -5.50
CA ALA A 111 -12.98 -0.22 -4.52
C ALA A 111 -12.10 -1.44 -4.24
N SER A 112 -12.70 -2.62 -4.05
CA SER A 112 -11.99 -3.89 -3.84
C SER A 112 -11.08 -4.20 -5.04
N ALA A 113 -11.58 -4.05 -6.27
CA ALA A 113 -10.77 -4.25 -7.47
C ALA A 113 -9.60 -3.24 -7.57
N ILE A 114 -9.85 -1.95 -7.36
CA ILE A 114 -8.82 -0.91 -7.47
C ILE A 114 -7.75 -1.09 -6.41
N PHE A 115 -8.11 -1.32 -5.14
CA PHE A 115 -7.12 -1.56 -4.08
C PHE A 115 -6.33 -2.84 -4.36
N CYS A 116 -6.98 -3.91 -4.81
CA CYS A 116 -6.31 -5.16 -5.19
C CYS A 116 -5.17 -4.91 -6.19
N TRP A 117 -5.48 -4.24 -7.30
CA TRP A 117 -4.50 -3.97 -8.36
C TRP A 117 -3.48 -2.90 -7.98
N ALA A 118 -3.88 -1.86 -7.23
CA ALA A 118 -2.97 -0.84 -6.72
C ALA A 118 -1.89 -1.45 -5.80
N PHE A 119 -2.29 -2.31 -4.87
CA PHE A 119 -1.34 -3.01 -4.02
C PHE A 119 -0.50 -4.03 -4.79
N LEU A 120 -1.10 -4.78 -5.74
CA LEU A 120 -0.34 -5.69 -6.59
C LEU A 120 0.76 -4.95 -7.36
N LEU A 121 0.47 -3.76 -7.90
CA LEU A 121 1.47 -2.91 -8.56
C LEU A 121 2.62 -2.54 -7.60
N LEU A 122 2.32 -2.25 -6.33
CA LEU A 122 3.32 -1.95 -5.30
C LEU A 122 4.18 -3.16 -4.90
N VAL A 123 3.69 -4.40 -5.08
CA VAL A 123 4.50 -5.62 -4.93
C VAL A 123 5.65 -5.62 -5.93
N PHE A 124 5.40 -5.21 -7.18
CA PHE A 124 6.38 -5.25 -8.27
C PHE A 124 7.26 -4.00 -8.31
N THR A 125 6.65 -2.81 -8.21
CA THR A 125 7.35 -1.52 -8.24
C THR A 125 8.14 -1.25 -6.97
N GLY A 126 7.73 -1.85 -5.84
CA GLY A 126 8.38 -1.69 -4.55
C GLY A 126 8.09 -0.32 -3.89
N PRO A 127 8.91 0.10 -2.92
CA PRO A 127 8.58 1.20 -2.01
C PRO A 127 8.64 2.61 -2.63
N GLY A 128 9.16 2.80 -3.84
CA GLY A 128 9.39 4.13 -4.43
C GLY A 128 10.45 4.94 -3.67
N GLY A 129 10.70 6.17 -4.13
CA GLY A 129 11.77 7.08 -3.71
C GLY A 129 11.69 7.56 -2.25
N LEU A 130 10.47 7.62 -1.72
CA LEU A 130 10.15 8.07 -0.36
C LEU A 130 9.79 6.84 0.46
N SER A 131 10.70 6.24 1.24
CA SER A 131 10.37 5.09 2.09
C SER A 131 11.27 5.00 3.31
N LEU A 132 10.70 4.68 4.48
CA LEU A 132 11.47 4.58 5.72
C LEU A 132 12.57 3.50 5.67
N ASP A 133 12.35 2.39 4.95
CA ASP A 133 13.37 1.33 4.75
C ASP A 133 14.71 1.87 4.20
N ARG A 134 14.67 2.95 3.40
CA ARG A 134 15.89 3.58 2.84
C ARG A 134 16.63 4.43 3.87
N LEU A 135 15.92 5.03 4.83
CA LEU A 135 16.56 5.83 5.90
C LEU A 135 17.43 4.93 6.79
N PHE A 136 16.99 3.70 7.03
CA PHE A 136 17.75 2.72 7.82
C PHE A 136 18.91 2.09 7.03
N SER A 137 18.74 1.81 5.72
CA SER A 137 19.83 1.27 4.88
C SER A 137 20.98 2.27 4.65
N ARG A 138 20.70 3.58 4.60
CA ARG A 138 21.73 4.59 4.32
C ARG A 138 22.74 4.77 5.47
N SER A 139 22.40 4.40 6.71
CA SER A 139 23.33 4.45 7.85
C SER A 139 24.40 3.36 7.83
N GLN A 140 24.19 2.26 7.09
CA GLN A 140 25.12 1.12 7.06
C GLN A 140 26.32 1.36 6.13
N GLU A 141 26.17 2.20 5.10
CA GLU A 141 27.20 2.41 4.07
C GLU A 141 28.34 3.35 4.53
N THR A 142 28.11 4.17 5.56
CA THR A 142 29.11 5.12 6.09
C THR A 142 30.21 4.43 6.92
N THR A 143 30.07 3.14 7.25
CA THR A 143 30.99 2.43 8.16
C THR A 143 32.00 1.51 7.46
N ARG A 144 32.05 1.45 6.13
CA ARG A 144 33.03 0.58 5.44
C ARG A 144 34.39 1.30 5.36
N PRO A 145 35.44 0.87 6.09
CA PRO A 145 36.74 1.52 6.00
C PRO A 145 37.29 1.32 4.60
N ARG A 146 37.69 2.42 3.97
CA ARG A 146 38.35 2.42 2.66
C ARG A 146 39.66 1.65 2.80
N ARG A 147 39.68 0.37 2.37
CA ARG A 147 40.93 -0.39 2.23
C ARG A 147 41.78 0.34 1.19
N THR A 148 42.79 1.05 1.66
CA THR A 148 43.85 1.59 0.81
C THR A 148 44.66 0.41 0.30
N SER A 149 44.47 0.04 -0.96
CA SER A 149 45.41 -0.81 -1.67
C SER A 149 46.67 0.00 -1.92
N VAL A 150 47.76 -0.36 -1.26
CA VAL A 150 49.11 0.14 -1.56
C VAL A 150 49.58 -0.53 -2.86
N PRO A 151 49.94 0.24 -3.91
CA PRO A 151 50.56 -0.33 -5.11
C PRO A 151 52.02 -0.70 -4.81
N ALA A 152 52.45 -1.85 -5.34
CA ALA A 152 53.82 -2.37 -5.30
C ALA A 152 54.72 -1.68 -6.33
#